data_AF-A0A3E2TI77-F1
#
_entry.id   AF-A0A3E2TI77-F1
#
_cell.length_a   1.000
_cell.length_b   1.000
_cell.length_c   1.000
_cell.angle_alpha   90.00
_cell.angle_beta   90.00
_cell.angle_gamma   90.00
#
_symmetry.space_group_name_H-M   'P 1'
#
loop_
_entity.id
_entity.type
_entity.pdbx_description
1 polymer ?
#
loop_
_entity_poly.entity_id
_entity_poly.type
_entity_poly.pdbx_seq_one_letter_code
_entity_poly.pdbx_strand_id
1 'polypeptide(L)'
;MKKVLLILGLIVSLSACDFQSREDFEKELSANKPIESSDIKMPTVKYISADSNQSLEVKSNSSDDKDNSKERLDFVSIYGKGRTGKNMNLNDCLGNIIDTNIGESQIGISIKPSIQESGGISSILSYDKGDGITEREYGPVAGFNNLTTMVSYDKIESESGSMLLVSQVTVDNTETYSAYYLFNRYMSLMDYLVFRNSTDNIITSVERLGDMIEVPNYSESGNINEAIKHRIETERDYLPSLLDVYKVKSRPVTSLVEGKEADIGYLPDITDESRLLLVKTTSNPDNMGMNIDIEK
;
A
#
# COMPACT_ATOMS: atom_id res chain seq x y z
N MET A 1 -43.88 -33.24 -36.08
CA MET A 1 -43.75 -34.04 -34.83
C MET A 1 -42.31 -34.17 -34.30
N LYS A 2 -41.26 -34.21 -35.14
CA LYS A 2 -39.85 -34.31 -34.66
C LYS A 2 -39.31 -33.07 -33.91
N LYS A 3 -39.81 -31.85 -34.19
CA LYS A 3 -39.35 -30.61 -33.52
C LYS A 3 -39.97 -30.36 -32.15
N VAL A 4 -41.14 -30.94 -31.85
CA VAL A 4 -41.82 -30.81 -30.53
C VAL A 4 -41.21 -31.76 -29.50
N LEU A 5 -40.79 -32.96 -29.93
CA LEU A 5 -40.07 -33.92 -29.08
C LEU A 5 -38.69 -33.41 -28.64
N LEU A 6 -38.04 -32.58 -29.46
CA LEU A 6 -36.71 -32.04 -29.16
C LEU A 6 -36.78 -30.90 -28.13
N ILE A 7 -37.87 -30.12 -28.13
CA ILE A 7 -38.15 -29.10 -27.11
C ILE A 7 -38.56 -29.74 -25.79
N LEU A 8 -39.33 -30.85 -25.83
CA LEU A 8 -39.71 -31.58 -24.62
C LEU A 8 -38.52 -32.28 -23.94
N GLY A 9 -37.54 -32.75 -24.72
CA GLY A 9 -36.30 -33.34 -24.19
C GLY A 9 -35.37 -32.31 -23.52
N LEU A 10 -35.30 -31.09 -24.06
CA LEU A 10 -34.44 -30.03 -23.53
C LEU A 10 -34.94 -29.47 -22.18
N ILE A 11 -36.26 -29.45 -21.98
CA ILE A 11 -36.88 -28.98 -20.73
C ILE A 11 -36.66 -29.98 -19.59
N VAL A 12 -36.62 -31.29 -19.87
CA VAL A 12 -36.35 -32.33 -18.85
C VAL A 12 -34.87 -32.32 -18.42
N SER A 13 -33.93 -32.01 -19.33
CA SER A 13 -32.50 -31.93 -18.99
C SER A 13 -32.11 -30.69 -18.17
N LEU A 14 -32.89 -29.59 -18.23
CA LEU A 14 -32.66 -28.39 -17.43
C LEU A 14 -33.22 -28.50 -16.00
N SER A 15 -33.95 -29.57 -15.70
CA SER A 15 -34.52 -29.86 -14.37
C SER A 15 -33.62 -30.75 -13.50
N ALA A 16 -32.46 -31.16 -14.00
CA ALA A 16 -31.55 -32.10 -13.36
C ALA A 16 -30.16 -31.50 -13.05
N CYS A 17 -30.08 -30.18 -12.86
CA CYS A 17 -28.99 -29.55 -12.12
C CYS A 17 -29.41 -29.40 -10.66
N ASP A 18 -28.87 -30.31 -9.84
CA ASP A 18 -28.95 -30.47 -8.39
C ASP A 18 -29.61 -29.36 -7.58
N PHE A 19 -30.86 -29.63 -7.16
CA PHE A 19 -31.41 -29.06 -5.95
C PHE A 19 -31.03 -30.00 -4.79
N GLN A 20 -29.95 -29.69 -4.09
CA GLN A 20 -29.57 -30.40 -2.87
C GLN A 20 -30.76 -30.30 -1.90
N SER A 21 -31.29 -31.45 -1.45
CA SER A 21 -32.47 -31.44 -0.58
C SER A 21 -32.13 -30.72 0.72
N ARG A 22 -33.06 -29.92 1.26
CA ARG A 22 -32.89 -29.22 2.54
C ARG A 22 -32.49 -30.19 3.67
N GLU A 23 -32.95 -31.43 3.56
CA GLU A 23 -32.61 -32.52 4.48
C GLU A 23 -31.13 -32.91 4.40
N ASP A 24 -30.55 -32.99 3.20
CA ASP A 24 -29.13 -33.30 3.01
C ASP A 24 -28.23 -32.15 3.46
N PHE A 25 -28.66 -30.90 3.23
CA PHE A 25 -27.95 -29.71 3.72
C PHE A 25 -27.97 -29.62 5.26
N GLU A 26 -29.11 -29.87 5.91
CA GLU A 26 -29.21 -29.89 7.37
C GLU A 26 -28.40 -31.05 7.99
N LYS A 27 -28.22 -32.16 7.26
CA LYS A 27 -27.38 -33.30 7.66
C LYS A 27 -25.88 -32.99 7.57
N GLU A 28 -25.45 -32.26 6.55
CA GLU A 28 -24.07 -31.78 6.40
C GLU A 28 -23.71 -30.71 7.45
N LEU A 29 -24.65 -29.81 7.76
CA LEU A 29 -24.48 -28.77 8.77
C LEU A 29 -24.40 -29.34 10.20
N SER A 30 -25.13 -30.44 10.47
CA SER A 30 -25.13 -31.11 11.78
C SER A 30 -24.00 -32.13 11.96
N ALA A 31 -23.32 -32.53 10.87
CA ALA A 31 -22.07 -33.29 10.92
C ALA A 31 -20.86 -32.42 11.31
N ASN A 32 -20.91 -31.11 11.03
CA ASN A 32 -19.91 -30.12 11.45
C ASN A 32 -20.32 -29.41 12.75
N LYS A 33 -20.60 -30.17 13.80
CA LYS A 33 -20.67 -29.59 15.15
C LYS A 33 -19.30 -29.00 15.51
N PRO A 34 -19.22 -27.74 15.97
CA PRO A 34 -18.04 -27.27 16.67
C PRO A 34 -17.79 -28.23 17.84
N ILE A 35 -16.54 -28.63 18.02
CA ILE A 35 -16.10 -29.38 19.19
C ILE A 35 -16.59 -28.59 20.41
N GLU A 36 -17.55 -29.17 21.15
CA GLU A 36 -17.97 -28.63 22.44
C GLU A 36 -16.70 -28.46 23.28
N SER A 37 -16.44 -27.22 23.66
CA SER A 37 -15.32 -26.83 24.49
C SER A 37 -15.28 -27.74 25.71
N SER A 38 -14.25 -28.58 25.82
CA SER A 38 -13.83 -29.08 27.12
C SER A 38 -13.65 -27.87 28.05
N ASP A 39 -14.01 -28.00 29.32
CA ASP A 39 -13.90 -26.95 30.33
C ASP A 39 -12.49 -26.33 30.34
N ILE A 40 -12.27 -25.29 29.53
CA ILE A 40 -11.08 -24.48 29.58
C ILE A 40 -11.24 -23.65 30.84
N LYS A 41 -10.60 -24.09 31.93
CA LYS A 41 -10.42 -23.24 33.10
C LYS A 41 -9.63 -22.01 32.67
N MET A 42 -10.36 -20.91 32.48
CA MET A 42 -9.78 -19.58 32.29
C MET A 42 -8.76 -19.33 33.41
N PRO A 43 -7.48 -19.05 33.08
CA PRO A 43 -6.49 -18.73 34.09
C PRO A 43 -6.91 -17.44 34.78
N THR A 44 -6.79 -17.41 36.11
CA THR A 44 -7.16 -16.24 36.91
C THR A 44 -6.19 -15.09 36.61
N VAL A 45 -6.68 -14.08 35.88
CA VAL A 45 -5.93 -12.85 35.61
C VAL A 45 -5.91 -12.02 36.89
N LYS A 46 -4.74 -11.90 37.51
CA LYS A 46 -4.49 -10.92 38.59
C LYS A 46 -3.88 -9.66 37.98
N TYR A 47 -4.59 -8.55 38.11
CA TYR A 47 -4.05 -7.23 37.83
C TYR A 47 -3.10 -6.82 38.97
N ILE A 48 -1.84 -6.55 38.63
CA ILE A 48 -0.89 -5.92 39.53
C ILE A 48 -0.89 -4.43 39.18
N SER A 49 -1.32 -3.59 40.13
CA SER A 49 -1.18 -2.14 40.02
C SER A 49 0.30 -1.77 40.01
N ALA A 50 0.68 -0.78 39.21
CA ALA A 50 2.06 -0.35 38.97
C ALA A 50 2.81 0.25 40.18
N ASP A 51 2.31 0.06 41.41
CA ASP A 51 2.92 0.55 42.65
C ASP A 51 3.04 -0.58 43.66
N SER A 52 3.97 -1.50 43.43
CA SER A 52 4.60 -2.25 44.53
C SER A 52 5.91 -2.88 44.06
N ASN A 53 7.01 -2.30 44.55
CA ASN A 53 8.34 -2.89 44.53
C ASN A 53 8.31 -4.34 45.05
N GLN A 54 8.54 -5.30 44.17
CA GLN A 54 9.05 -6.62 44.57
C GLN A 54 9.95 -7.20 43.47
N SER A 55 11.24 -6.97 43.72
CA SER A 55 12.43 -7.69 43.26
C SER A 55 12.18 -9.11 42.73
N LEU A 56 12.49 -9.31 41.45
CA LEU A 56 12.94 -10.61 40.93
C LEU A 56 14.45 -10.50 40.67
N GLU A 57 15.21 -11.15 41.53
CA GLU A 57 16.65 -11.35 41.38
C GLU A 57 16.92 -12.19 40.13
N VAL A 58 17.56 -11.57 39.13
CA VAL A 58 18.31 -12.31 38.11
C VAL A 58 19.78 -11.99 38.36
N LYS A 59 20.53 -13.02 38.70
CA LYS A 59 21.97 -12.92 38.98
C LYS A 59 22.70 -12.38 37.76
N SER A 60 23.31 -11.23 37.99
CA SER A 60 24.23 -10.50 37.13
C SER A 60 25.48 -11.30 36.81
N ASN A 61 25.95 -11.19 35.57
CA ASN A 61 27.38 -11.06 35.27
C ASN A 61 27.56 -9.78 34.43
N SER A 62 28.18 -8.76 35.07
CA SER A 62 28.97 -7.63 34.53
C SER A 62 28.45 -6.90 33.28
N SER A 63 27.84 -5.70 33.41
CA SER A 63 28.44 -4.33 33.33
C SER A 63 28.80 -3.94 31.88
N ASP A 64 28.20 -2.96 31.20
CA ASP A 64 27.77 -1.61 31.60
C ASP A 64 26.63 -1.07 30.70
N ASP A 65 25.99 0.00 31.18
CA ASP A 65 25.00 0.89 30.55
C ASP A 65 23.55 0.38 30.33
N LYS A 66 22.76 0.64 31.38
CA LYS A 66 21.31 0.78 31.32
C LYS A 66 20.95 2.09 30.60
N ASP A 67 20.60 1.99 29.32
CA ASP A 67 19.65 2.92 28.73
C ASP A 67 18.34 2.20 28.46
N ASN A 68 17.24 2.78 28.91
CA ASN A 68 15.90 2.22 28.90
C ASN A 68 15.28 2.40 27.49
N SER A 69 16.00 1.97 26.46
CA SER A 69 15.59 2.07 25.06
C SER A 69 14.85 0.80 24.67
N LYS A 70 13.64 0.92 24.11
CA LYS A 70 13.11 -0.14 23.26
C LYS A 70 14.20 -0.49 22.25
N GLU A 71 14.54 -1.77 22.15
CA GLU A 71 15.53 -2.26 21.18
C GLU A 71 15.21 -1.67 19.81
N ARG A 72 16.10 -0.80 19.31
CA ARG A 72 15.89 -0.11 18.04
C ARG A 72 15.87 -1.15 16.93
N LEU A 73 14.84 -1.14 16.08
CA LEU A 73 14.72 -2.12 15.00
C LEU A 73 15.86 -1.94 14.00
N ASP A 74 16.49 -3.05 13.63
CA ASP A 74 17.51 -3.07 12.59
C ASP A 74 16.91 -3.63 11.30
N PHE A 75 16.33 -2.74 10.48
CA PHE A 75 15.73 -3.13 9.21
C PHE A 75 16.76 -3.64 8.19
N VAL A 76 18.04 -3.27 8.32
CA VAL A 76 19.12 -3.83 7.49
C VAL A 76 19.35 -5.29 7.83
N SER A 77 19.34 -5.65 9.12
CA SER A 77 19.42 -7.05 9.54
C SER A 77 18.20 -7.87 9.11
N ILE A 78 17.01 -7.26 9.05
CA ILE A 78 15.77 -7.95 8.69
C ILE A 78 15.63 -8.12 7.17
N TYR A 79 15.90 -7.07 6.39
CA TYR A 79 15.61 -7.03 4.95
C TYR A 79 16.86 -7.03 4.05
N GLY A 80 18.07 -7.01 4.64
CA GLY A 80 19.30 -6.77 3.90
C GLY A 80 19.50 -5.29 3.57
N LYS A 81 20.65 -4.95 2.99
CA LYS A 81 20.99 -3.57 2.59
C LYS A 81 20.78 -3.37 1.10
N GLY A 82 19.82 -2.54 0.73
CA GLY A 82 19.63 -2.09 -0.64
C GLY A 82 20.58 -0.94 -1.00
N ARG A 83 20.72 -0.67 -2.30
CA ARG A 83 21.52 0.45 -2.82
C ARG A 83 20.63 1.52 -3.43
N THR A 84 21.07 2.77 -3.30
CA THR A 84 20.48 3.93 -3.97
C THR A 84 21.31 4.32 -5.18
N GLY A 85 20.68 4.94 -6.17
CA GLY A 85 21.36 5.40 -7.37
C GLY A 85 20.38 5.63 -8.51
N LYS A 86 20.93 6.05 -9.66
CA LYS A 86 20.16 6.20 -10.90
C LYS A 86 20.37 4.99 -11.81
N ASN A 87 19.31 4.58 -12.47
CA ASN A 87 19.23 3.49 -13.44
C ASN A 87 19.82 2.19 -12.90
N MET A 88 19.40 1.83 -11.68
CA MET A 88 19.92 0.68 -10.96
C MET A 88 19.19 -0.60 -11.36
N ASN A 89 19.92 -1.71 -11.46
CA ASN A 89 19.30 -3.03 -11.61
C ASN A 89 18.50 -3.39 -10.36
N LEU A 90 17.39 -4.12 -10.53
CA LEU A 90 16.49 -4.50 -9.42
C LEU A 90 17.22 -5.21 -8.28
N ASN A 91 18.05 -6.20 -8.61
CA ASN A 91 18.76 -7.02 -7.62
C ASN A 91 19.71 -6.19 -6.74
N ASP A 92 20.28 -5.11 -7.26
CA ASP A 92 21.19 -4.25 -6.50
C ASP A 92 20.42 -3.34 -5.52
N CYS A 93 19.13 -3.14 -5.76
CA CYS A 93 18.28 -2.26 -4.96
C CYS A 93 17.54 -2.99 -3.85
N LEU A 94 17.38 -4.32 -3.94
CA LEU A 94 16.60 -5.10 -2.98
C LEU A 94 17.18 -4.96 -1.56
N GLY A 95 16.28 -4.73 -0.61
CA GLY A 95 16.57 -4.57 0.80
C GLY A 95 16.28 -3.17 1.32
N ASN A 96 16.74 -2.90 2.53
CA ASN A 96 16.50 -1.66 3.24
C ASN A 96 17.34 -0.52 2.66
N ILE A 97 16.68 0.61 2.37
CA ILE A 97 17.29 1.79 1.75
C ILE A 97 17.56 2.88 2.80
N ILE A 98 16.60 3.11 3.68
CA ILE A 98 16.67 4.18 4.67
C ILE A 98 15.98 3.77 5.97
N ASP A 99 16.68 4.05 7.07
CA ASP A 99 16.15 4.01 8.43
C ASP A 99 16.11 5.43 8.97
N THR A 100 14.94 5.86 9.43
CA THR A 100 14.75 7.21 9.97
C THR A 100 13.60 7.23 10.97
N ASN A 101 13.28 8.41 11.49
CA ASN A 101 12.19 8.60 12.45
C ASN A 101 11.19 9.66 11.97
N ILE A 102 9.93 9.43 12.27
CA ILE A 102 8.86 10.42 12.17
C ILE A 102 8.39 10.70 13.60
N GLY A 103 8.84 11.83 14.17
CA GLY A 103 8.73 12.05 15.61
C GLY A 103 9.54 11.00 16.38
N GLU A 104 8.86 10.23 17.23
CA GLU A 104 9.47 9.16 18.03
C GLU A 104 9.35 7.77 17.37
N SER A 105 8.53 7.65 16.33
CA SER A 105 8.36 6.38 15.63
C SER A 105 9.49 6.15 14.63
N GLN A 106 10.20 5.04 14.81
CA GLN A 106 11.18 4.55 13.83
C GLN A 106 10.46 3.96 12.61
N ILE A 107 10.93 4.30 11.42
CA ILE A 107 10.47 3.76 10.15
C ILE A 107 11.65 3.23 9.33
N GLY A 108 11.39 2.22 8.53
CA GLY A 108 12.29 1.72 7.49
C GLY A 108 11.59 1.78 6.14
N ILE A 109 12.31 2.17 5.09
CA ILE A 109 11.80 2.10 3.71
C ILE A 109 12.71 1.16 2.93
N SER A 110 12.12 0.08 2.40
CA SER A 110 12.81 -1.01 1.73
C SER A 110 12.29 -1.22 0.31
N ILE A 111 13.11 -1.76 -0.59
CA ILE A 111 12.67 -2.25 -1.89
C ILE A 111 12.59 -3.77 -1.82
N LYS A 112 11.41 -4.33 -2.07
CA LYS A 112 11.13 -5.77 -1.94
C LYS A 112 10.29 -6.26 -3.11
N PRO A 113 10.30 -7.56 -3.42
CA PRO A 113 9.27 -8.16 -4.27
C PRO A 113 7.87 -7.81 -3.74
N SER A 114 6.98 -7.41 -4.65
CA SER A 114 5.60 -7.08 -4.36
C SER A 114 4.87 -8.30 -3.80
N ILE A 115 4.04 -8.09 -2.79
CA ILE A 115 3.12 -9.12 -2.28
C ILE A 115 1.74 -9.01 -2.94
N GLN A 116 1.43 -7.85 -3.54
CA GLN A 116 0.16 -7.59 -4.22
C GLN A 116 0.20 -8.03 -5.69
N GLU A 117 1.31 -7.81 -6.38
CA GLU A 117 1.47 -8.02 -7.82
C GLU A 117 2.64 -8.97 -8.12
N SER A 118 2.33 -10.18 -8.60
CA SER A 118 3.37 -11.19 -8.87
C SER A 118 4.34 -10.71 -9.95
N GLY A 119 5.64 -10.79 -9.66
CA GLY A 119 6.70 -10.29 -10.55
C GLY A 119 7.01 -8.79 -10.38
N GLY A 120 6.16 -8.06 -9.66
CA GLY A 120 6.39 -6.67 -9.30
C GLY A 120 7.48 -6.52 -8.22
N ILE A 121 8.14 -5.37 -8.23
CA ILE A 121 9.01 -4.89 -7.16
C ILE A 121 8.39 -3.59 -6.63
N SER A 122 8.28 -3.46 -5.31
CA SER A 122 7.60 -2.34 -4.66
C SER A 122 8.47 -1.70 -3.57
N SER A 123 8.12 -0.47 -3.20
CA SER A 123 8.66 0.18 -2.02
C SER A 123 7.77 -0.12 -0.82
N ILE A 124 8.37 -0.62 0.25
CA ILE A 124 7.69 -1.05 1.47
C ILE A 124 8.08 -0.12 2.61
N LEU A 125 7.07 0.50 3.22
CA LEU A 125 7.21 1.23 4.48
C LEU A 125 6.99 0.25 5.64
N SER A 126 7.97 0.12 6.51
CA SER A 126 7.92 -0.72 7.70
C SER A 126 8.03 0.13 8.97
N TYR A 127 7.21 -0.16 9.97
CA TYR A 127 7.26 0.48 11.30
C TYR A 127 6.64 -0.44 12.37
N ASP A 128 6.99 -0.24 13.63
CA ASP A 128 6.44 -1.02 14.76
C ASP A 128 5.45 -0.19 15.59
N LYS A 129 4.30 -0.82 15.89
CA LYS A 129 3.22 -0.26 16.71
C LYS A 129 3.13 -0.89 18.11
N GLY A 130 4.06 -1.78 18.46
CA GLY A 130 4.14 -2.48 19.73
C GLY A 130 3.57 -3.91 19.71
N ASP A 131 2.95 -4.32 18.61
CA ASP A 131 2.43 -5.67 18.35
C ASP A 131 3.19 -6.39 17.22
N GLY A 132 4.23 -5.77 16.67
CA GLY A 132 5.04 -6.30 15.58
C GLY A 132 5.24 -5.28 14.46
N ILE A 133 6.05 -5.69 13.47
CA ILE A 133 6.32 -4.85 12.30
C ILE A 133 5.09 -4.83 11.39
N THR A 134 4.55 -3.64 11.20
CA THR A 134 3.55 -3.36 10.17
C THR A 134 4.27 -2.98 8.88
N GLU A 135 3.86 -3.58 7.77
CA GLU A 135 4.36 -3.24 6.43
C GLU A 135 3.23 -2.63 5.59
N ARG A 136 3.56 -1.61 4.79
CA ARG A 136 2.67 -1.03 3.77
C ARG A 136 3.40 -0.97 2.43
N GLU A 137 2.76 -1.48 1.41
CA GLU A 137 3.29 -1.56 0.05
C GLU A 137 2.85 -0.36 -0.79
N TYR A 138 3.80 0.21 -1.55
CA TYR A 138 3.60 1.26 -2.53
C TYR A 138 4.34 0.90 -3.81
N GLY A 139 3.62 0.83 -4.91
CA GLY A 139 4.15 0.31 -6.17
C GLY A 139 3.09 -0.43 -6.99
N PRO A 140 3.51 -1.29 -7.93
CA PRO A 140 4.91 -1.63 -8.23
C PRO A 140 5.72 -0.43 -8.74
N VAL A 141 7.02 -0.41 -8.44
CA VAL A 141 8.01 0.57 -8.96
C VAL A 141 8.88 -0.02 -10.07
N ALA A 142 8.80 -1.34 -10.27
CA ALA A 142 9.42 -2.11 -11.34
C ALA A 142 8.81 -3.52 -11.44
N GLY A 143 9.31 -4.34 -12.37
CA GLY A 143 8.86 -5.70 -12.68
C GLY A 143 8.03 -5.80 -13.96
N PHE A 144 7.54 -4.68 -14.50
CA PHE A 144 6.59 -4.65 -15.61
C PHE A 144 6.99 -3.64 -16.68
N ASN A 145 6.92 -4.04 -17.95
CA ASN A 145 7.16 -3.14 -19.08
C ASN A 145 6.10 -2.03 -19.14
N ASN A 146 6.50 -0.86 -19.64
CA ASN A 146 5.66 0.33 -19.76
C ASN A 146 5.03 0.82 -18.45
N LEU A 147 5.55 0.37 -17.31
CA LEU A 147 5.19 0.91 -16.02
C LEU A 147 5.92 2.24 -15.80
N THR A 148 5.17 3.25 -15.41
CA THR A 148 5.70 4.49 -14.86
C THR A 148 5.14 4.64 -13.47
N THR A 149 5.99 4.50 -12.46
CA THR A 149 5.61 4.79 -11.08
C THR A 149 6.58 5.77 -10.46
N MET A 150 6.06 6.70 -9.65
CA MET A 150 6.83 7.50 -8.71
C MET A 150 6.22 7.34 -7.31
N VAL A 151 7.05 7.06 -6.32
CA VAL A 151 6.68 7.01 -4.90
C VAL A 151 7.60 7.95 -4.13
N SER A 152 7.04 8.96 -3.47
CA SER A 152 7.77 9.84 -2.56
C SER A 152 7.39 9.59 -1.11
N TYR A 153 8.38 9.70 -0.24
CA TYR A 153 8.25 9.66 1.20
C TYR A 153 8.75 11.00 1.72
N ASP A 154 7.83 11.84 2.17
CA ASP A 154 8.12 13.21 2.55
C ASP A 154 7.75 13.42 4.03
N LYS A 155 8.70 13.95 4.80
CA LYS A 155 8.45 14.44 6.16
C LYS A 155 7.80 15.81 6.06
N ILE A 156 6.67 15.99 6.71
CA ILE A 156 5.98 17.29 6.81
C ILE A 156 5.78 17.66 8.28
N GLU A 157 5.64 18.95 8.57
CA GLU A 157 5.42 19.43 9.93
C GLU A 157 3.97 19.92 10.10
N SER A 158 3.37 19.55 11.22
CA SER A 158 2.04 20.02 11.64
C SER A 158 2.11 20.62 13.04
N GLU A 159 1.05 21.28 13.48
CA GLU A 159 0.94 21.77 14.86
C GLU A 159 1.05 20.65 15.91
N SER A 160 0.71 19.41 15.53
CA SER A 160 0.80 18.22 16.39
C SER A 160 2.17 17.52 16.32
N GLY A 161 3.09 18.02 15.51
CA GLY A 161 4.44 17.51 15.29
C GLY A 161 4.64 16.91 13.89
N SER A 162 5.79 16.26 13.71
CA SER A 162 6.19 15.66 12.44
C SER A 162 5.21 14.59 11.95
N MET A 163 5.01 14.55 10.65
CA MET A 163 4.13 13.64 9.94
C MET A 163 4.86 13.06 8.73
N LEU A 164 4.35 11.94 8.22
CA LEU A 164 4.83 11.33 6.97
C LEU A 164 3.74 11.42 5.92
N LEU A 165 4.07 12.02 4.79
CA LEU A 165 3.28 12.02 3.58
C LEU A 165 3.90 11.03 2.60
N VAL A 166 3.16 9.98 2.24
CA VAL A 166 3.55 9.05 1.18
C VAL A 166 2.68 9.33 -0.03
N SER A 167 3.31 9.69 -1.15
CA SER A 167 2.61 9.99 -2.40
C SER A 167 3.03 9.01 -3.47
N GLN A 168 2.07 8.41 -4.17
CA GLN A 168 2.28 7.51 -5.28
C GLN A 168 1.54 8.02 -6.50
N VAL A 169 2.21 7.96 -7.65
CA VAL A 169 1.62 8.18 -8.97
C VAL A 169 2.08 7.04 -9.86
N THR A 170 1.13 6.31 -10.44
CA THR A 170 1.37 5.16 -11.30
C THR A 170 0.54 5.29 -12.59
N VAL A 171 1.19 4.96 -13.69
CA VAL A 171 0.62 4.85 -15.03
C VAL A 171 1.16 3.56 -15.63
N ASP A 172 0.27 2.69 -16.07
CA ASP A 172 0.61 1.59 -16.98
C ASP A 172 -0.12 1.77 -18.32
N ASN A 173 -0.21 0.71 -19.14
CA ASN A 173 -0.83 0.81 -20.46
C ASN A 173 -2.34 1.02 -20.42
N THR A 174 -3.00 0.64 -19.34
CA THR A 174 -4.47 0.54 -19.23
C THR A 174 -5.03 1.29 -18.05
N GLU A 175 -4.25 1.49 -17.00
CA GLU A 175 -4.70 2.06 -15.74
C GLU A 175 -3.83 3.24 -15.33
N THR A 176 -4.46 4.15 -14.60
CA THR A 176 -3.73 5.21 -13.94
C THR A 176 -4.26 5.45 -12.54
N TYR A 177 -3.30 5.66 -11.64
CA TYR A 177 -3.50 5.61 -10.21
C TYR A 177 -2.67 6.70 -9.55
N SER A 178 -3.27 7.41 -8.60
CA SER A 178 -2.50 8.14 -7.60
C SER A 178 -3.08 7.92 -6.22
N ALA A 179 -2.21 8.00 -5.24
CA ALA A 179 -2.62 7.94 -3.86
C ALA A 179 -1.71 8.78 -2.96
N TYR A 180 -2.31 9.38 -1.95
CA TYR A 180 -1.65 10.30 -1.03
C TYR A 180 -2.06 9.90 0.37
N TYR A 181 -1.12 9.37 1.15
CA TYR A 181 -1.36 8.85 2.49
C TYR A 181 -0.66 9.70 3.53
N LEU A 182 -1.40 10.08 4.56
CA LEU A 182 -0.91 10.94 5.61
C LEU A 182 -0.87 10.20 6.95
N PHE A 183 0.33 10.04 7.49
CA PHE A 183 0.56 9.41 8.79
C PHE A 183 1.01 10.42 9.82
N ASN A 184 0.52 10.29 11.05
CA ASN A 184 1.00 11.09 12.18
C ASN A 184 2.35 10.58 12.74
N ARG A 185 2.87 11.28 13.75
CA ARG A 185 4.10 10.92 14.50
C ARG A 185 4.08 9.55 15.20
N TYR A 186 2.94 8.87 15.22
CA TYR A 186 2.74 7.54 15.79
C TYR A 186 2.47 6.49 14.69
N MET A 187 2.72 6.84 13.42
CA MET A 187 2.46 6.01 12.25
C MET A 187 1.01 5.52 12.13
N SER A 188 0.07 6.29 12.69
CA SER A 188 -1.36 6.08 12.46
C SER A 188 -1.77 6.86 11.22
N LEU A 189 -2.46 6.17 10.30
CA LEU A 189 -3.01 6.79 9.10
C LEU A 189 -4.12 7.75 9.52
N MET A 190 -3.91 9.04 9.26
CA MET A 190 -4.86 10.10 9.59
C MET A 190 -5.86 10.33 8.47
N ASP A 191 -5.37 10.32 7.24
CA ASP A 191 -6.15 10.63 6.05
C ASP A 191 -5.47 10.01 4.82
N TYR A 192 -6.25 9.75 3.78
CA TYR A 192 -5.70 9.44 2.47
C TYR A 192 -6.68 9.75 1.36
N LEU A 193 -6.14 10.07 0.19
CA LEU A 193 -6.90 10.14 -1.06
C LEU A 193 -6.34 9.14 -2.06
N VAL A 194 -7.23 8.51 -2.80
CA VAL A 194 -6.92 7.57 -3.89
C VAL A 194 -7.73 7.98 -5.11
N PHE A 195 -7.05 8.07 -6.26
CA PHE A 195 -7.65 8.38 -7.56
C PHE A 195 -7.37 7.22 -8.52
N ARG A 196 -8.42 6.71 -9.16
CA ARG A 196 -8.31 5.56 -10.08
C ARG A 196 -9.21 5.74 -11.29
N ASN A 197 -8.68 5.41 -12.46
CA ASN A 197 -9.41 5.22 -13.72
C ASN A 197 -8.58 4.36 -14.67
N SER A 198 -9.17 4.05 -15.82
CA SER A 198 -8.56 3.19 -16.83
C SER A 198 -8.94 3.63 -18.24
N THR A 199 -8.38 2.95 -19.25
CA THR A 199 -8.80 3.10 -20.65
C THR A 199 -10.23 2.61 -20.89
N ASP A 200 -10.72 1.68 -20.07
CA ASP A 200 -12.09 1.19 -20.16
C ASP A 200 -13.10 2.21 -19.62
N ASN A 201 -12.71 2.95 -18.58
CA ASN A 201 -13.44 4.09 -18.05
C ASN A 201 -12.48 5.21 -17.63
N ILE A 202 -12.39 6.27 -18.44
CA ILE A 202 -11.51 7.41 -18.18
C ILE A 202 -12.03 8.30 -17.05
N ILE A 203 -13.29 8.15 -16.63
CA ILE A 203 -13.86 8.95 -15.55
C ILE A 203 -13.25 8.51 -14.21
N THR A 204 -12.65 9.45 -13.50
CA THR A 204 -11.90 9.19 -12.26
C THR A 204 -12.83 8.91 -11.08
N SER A 205 -12.58 7.79 -10.41
CA SER A 205 -13.12 7.53 -9.07
C SER A 205 -12.20 8.11 -8.01
N VAL A 206 -12.79 8.62 -6.93
CA VAL A 206 -12.07 9.19 -5.80
C VAL A 206 -12.52 8.53 -4.51
N GLU A 207 -11.55 8.00 -3.77
CA GLU A 207 -11.75 7.37 -2.46
C GLU A 207 -11.00 8.17 -1.39
N ARG A 208 -11.65 8.40 -0.24
CA ARG A 208 -11.03 8.99 0.95
C ARG A 208 -11.37 8.17 2.18
N LEU A 209 -10.37 7.75 2.95
CA LEU A 209 -10.56 7.02 4.21
C LEU A 209 -11.45 5.75 4.11
N GLY A 210 -11.49 5.13 2.93
CA GLY A 210 -12.25 3.91 2.65
C GLY A 210 -13.62 4.16 2.03
N ASP A 211 -14.06 5.41 1.98
CA ASP A 211 -15.32 5.81 1.38
C ASP A 211 -15.10 6.36 -0.03
N MET A 212 -15.93 5.91 -0.97
CA MET A 212 -15.98 6.47 -2.32
C MET A 212 -16.67 7.83 -2.28
N ILE A 213 -15.90 8.91 -2.43
CA ILE A 213 -16.42 10.29 -2.42
C ILE A 213 -16.87 10.75 -3.81
N GLU A 214 -16.28 10.18 -4.87
CA GLU A 214 -16.74 10.36 -6.24
C GLU A 214 -16.71 9.01 -6.97
N VAL A 215 -17.85 8.65 -7.56
CA VAL A 215 -18.01 7.44 -8.36
C VAL A 215 -18.47 7.85 -9.76
N PRO A 216 -17.86 7.31 -10.82
CA PRO A 216 -18.32 7.53 -12.19
C PRO A 216 -19.80 7.16 -12.34
N ASN A 217 -20.64 8.14 -12.67
CA ASN A 217 -22.08 7.91 -12.91
C ASN A 217 -22.36 7.34 -14.32
N TYR A 218 -21.33 7.26 -15.15
CA TYR A 218 -21.32 6.64 -16.47
C TYR A 218 -19.90 6.13 -16.77
N SER A 219 -19.77 5.33 -17.82
CA SER A 219 -18.46 4.85 -18.30
C SER A 219 -18.15 5.48 -19.64
N GLU A 220 -16.94 5.97 -19.80
CA GLU A 220 -16.42 6.52 -21.06
C GLU A 220 -15.08 5.86 -21.36
N SER A 221 -15.01 5.07 -22.42
CA SER A 221 -13.74 4.47 -22.84
C SER A 221 -12.89 5.48 -23.60
N GLY A 222 -11.58 5.37 -23.45
CA GLY A 222 -10.62 6.29 -24.07
C GLY A 222 -9.22 5.68 -24.11
N ASN A 223 -8.23 6.52 -24.38
CA ASN A 223 -6.82 6.12 -24.35
C ASN A 223 -6.13 6.52 -23.05
N ILE A 224 -4.91 6.03 -22.83
CA ILE A 224 -4.18 6.27 -21.59
C ILE A 224 -3.90 7.76 -21.33
N ASN A 225 -3.67 8.56 -22.37
CA ASN A 225 -3.46 10.00 -22.21
C ASN A 225 -4.74 10.72 -21.76
N GLU A 226 -5.90 10.27 -22.24
CA GLU A 226 -7.20 10.78 -21.79
C GLU A 226 -7.46 10.38 -20.33
N ALA A 227 -7.18 9.14 -19.94
CA ALA A 227 -7.29 8.67 -18.56
C ALA A 227 -6.37 9.47 -17.61
N ILE A 228 -5.10 9.68 -17.99
CA ILE A 228 -4.16 10.49 -17.21
C ILE A 228 -4.68 11.92 -17.05
N LYS A 229 -5.12 12.54 -18.15
CA LYS A 229 -5.63 13.91 -18.13
C LYS A 229 -6.83 14.05 -17.19
N HIS A 230 -7.80 13.15 -17.28
CA HIS A 230 -8.99 13.18 -16.43
C HIS A 230 -8.64 12.98 -14.96
N ARG A 231 -7.69 12.09 -14.65
CA ARG A 231 -7.18 11.90 -13.28
C ARG A 231 -6.49 13.15 -12.75
N ILE A 232 -5.61 13.77 -13.54
CA ILE A 232 -4.91 15.01 -13.16
C ILE A 232 -5.89 16.16 -12.91
N GLU A 233 -6.91 16.30 -13.75
CA GLU A 233 -7.98 17.29 -13.56
C GLU A 233 -8.71 17.05 -12.23
N THR A 234 -9.07 15.80 -11.95
CA THR A 234 -9.74 15.41 -10.69
C THR A 234 -8.82 15.62 -9.48
N GLU A 235 -7.54 15.25 -9.57
CA GLU A 235 -6.56 15.47 -8.51
C GLU A 235 -6.44 16.95 -8.14
N ARG A 236 -6.47 17.84 -9.14
CA ARG A 236 -6.38 19.29 -8.92
C ARG A 236 -7.52 19.83 -8.05
N ASP A 237 -8.69 19.21 -8.13
CA ASP A 237 -9.88 19.64 -7.40
C ASP A 237 -9.91 19.08 -5.96
N TYR A 238 -9.47 17.84 -5.77
CA TYR A 238 -9.57 17.15 -4.46
C TYR A 238 -8.30 17.19 -3.62
N LEU A 239 -7.12 17.10 -4.22
CA LEU A 239 -5.84 17.02 -3.51
C LEU A 239 -5.57 18.23 -2.58
N PRO A 240 -5.94 19.47 -2.94
CA PRO A 240 -5.79 20.62 -2.02
C PRO A 240 -6.49 20.41 -0.68
N SER A 241 -7.62 19.69 -0.65
CA SER A 241 -8.36 19.41 0.58
C SER A 241 -7.60 18.53 1.59
N LEU A 242 -6.58 17.81 1.13
CA LEU A 242 -5.67 17.03 1.98
C LEU A 242 -4.40 17.83 2.31
N LEU A 243 -3.81 18.52 1.33
CA LEU A 243 -2.46 19.10 1.47
C LEU A 243 -2.44 20.54 2.01
N ASP A 244 -3.43 21.38 1.67
CA ASP A 244 -3.42 22.81 2.03
C ASP A 244 -3.51 23.04 3.53
N VAL A 245 -4.19 22.13 4.24
CA VAL A 245 -4.28 22.12 5.72
C VAL A 245 -2.88 22.09 6.36
N TYR A 246 -1.94 21.42 5.70
CA TYR A 246 -0.55 21.27 6.14
C TYR A 246 0.41 22.22 5.42
N LYS A 247 -0.12 23.17 4.63
CA LYS A 247 0.66 24.12 3.81
C LYS A 247 1.62 23.43 2.83
N VAL A 248 1.29 22.20 2.42
CA VAL A 248 2.06 21.44 1.44
C VAL A 248 1.55 21.81 0.06
N LYS A 249 2.43 22.32 -0.79
CA LYS A 249 2.11 22.56 -2.20
C LYS A 249 2.33 21.29 -3.01
N SER A 250 1.57 21.12 -4.08
CA SER A 250 1.82 20.10 -5.08
C SER A 250 2.53 20.69 -6.31
N ARG A 251 3.33 19.87 -6.98
CA ARG A 251 3.95 20.17 -8.28
C ARG A 251 3.62 19.07 -9.28
N PRO A 252 3.45 19.39 -10.57
CA PRO A 252 3.30 18.37 -11.59
C PRO A 252 4.58 17.55 -11.70
N VAL A 253 4.43 16.30 -12.11
CA VAL A 253 5.53 15.39 -12.42
C VAL A 253 5.39 14.86 -13.83
N THR A 254 6.51 14.78 -14.54
CA THR A 254 6.59 14.23 -15.89
C THR A 254 7.30 12.89 -15.91
N SER A 255 6.92 12.02 -16.84
CA SER A 255 7.63 10.77 -17.14
C SER A 255 7.38 10.35 -18.59
N LEU A 256 8.05 9.29 -19.03
CA LEU A 256 7.79 8.67 -20.32
C LEU A 256 6.55 7.79 -20.25
N VAL A 257 5.55 8.11 -21.06
CA VAL A 257 4.35 7.31 -21.32
C VAL A 257 4.30 7.04 -22.81
N GLU A 258 4.21 5.76 -23.20
CA GLU A 258 4.27 5.34 -24.62
C GLU A 258 5.49 5.91 -25.38
N GLY A 259 6.63 6.07 -24.69
CA GLY A 259 7.87 6.61 -25.25
C GLY A 259 7.91 8.14 -25.44
N LYS A 260 6.92 8.88 -24.93
CA LYS A 260 6.87 10.35 -24.96
C LYS A 260 6.80 10.91 -23.55
N GLU A 261 7.44 12.05 -23.33
CA GLU A 261 7.31 12.77 -22.07
C GLU A 261 5.89 13.33 -21.93
N ALA A 262 5.25 13.04 -20.81
CA ALA A 262 3.90 13.49 -20.47
C ALA A 262 3.82 13.84 -18.98
N ASP A 263 2.93 14.78 -18.63
CA ASP A 263 2.53 14.99 -17.24
C ASP A 263 1.77 13.75 -16.76
N ILE A 264 2.17 13.19 -15.63
CA ILE A 264 1.60 11.95 -15.09
C ILE A 264 0.87 12.15 -13.76
N GLY A 265 0.84 13.34 -13.17
CA GLY A 265 0.24 13.51 -11.85
C GLY A 265 0.89 14.62 -11.05
N TYR A 266 0.60 14.63 -9.75
CA TYR A 266 1.20 15.54 -8.81
C TYR A 266 2.05 14.81 -7.77
N LEU A 267 3.11 15.45 -7.31
CA LEU A 267 3.81 15.07 -6.07
C LEU A 267 3.90 16.30 -5.16
N PRO A 268 4.15 16.12 -3.86
CA PRO A 268 4.50 17.23 -2.98
C PRO A 268 5.71 17.99 -3.51
N ASP A 269 5.61 19.32 -3.53
CA ASP A 269 6.69 20.25 -3.84
C ASP A 269 7.62 20.39 -2.63
N ILE A 270 8.22 19.27 -2.26
CA ILE A 270 9.16 19.13 -1.17
C ILE A 270 10.50 18.74 -1.79
N THR A 271 11.54 19.49 -1.45
CA THR A 271 12.94 19.22 -1.81
C THR A 271 13.77 19.12 -0.54
N ASP A 272 15.03 18.72 -0.69
CA ASP A 272 16.04 18.72 0.39
C ASP A 272 15.73 17.71 1.51
N GLU A 273 16.22 17.96 2.73
CA GLU A 273 16.22 17.02 3.87
C GLU A 273 14.82 16.55 4.32
N SER A 274 13.75 17.22 3.86
CA SER A 274 12.37 16.82 4.15
C SER A 274 11.89 15.68 3.25
N ARG A 275 12.48 15.50 2.06
CA ARG A 275 12.22 14.31 1.24
C ARG A 275 13.14 13.19 1.71
N LEU A 276 12.56 12.14 2.26
CA LEU A 276 13.29 11.00 2.80
C LEU A 276 13.73 10.05 1.70
N LEU A 277 12.86 9.85 0.71
CA LEU A 277 13.10 8.97 -0.41
C LEU A 277 12.18 9.32 -1.58
N LEU A 278 12.71 9.29 -2.80
CA LEU A 278 11.95 9.21 -4.03
C LEU A 278 12.38 7.97 -4.80
N VAL A 279 11.44 7.08 -5.05
CA VAL A 279 11.62 5.88 -5.86
C VAL A 279 10.82 6.06 -7.13
N LYS A 280 11.44 5.88 -8.30
CA LYS A 280 10.72 5.95 -9.58
C LYS A 280 11.21 4.91 -10.57
N THR A 281 10.33 4.51 -11.46
CA THR A 281 10.70 3.70 -12.62
C THR A 281 11.63 4.50 -13.53
N THR A 282 12.62 3.83 -14.13
CA THR A 282 13.58 4.48 -15.05
C THR A 282 12.89 5.05 -16.29
N SER A 283 13.43 6.15 -16.82
CA SER A 283 13.07 6.72 -18.12
C SER A 283 13.85 6.11 -19.29
N ASN A 284 14.44 4.91 -19.13
CA ASN A 284 15.16 4.24 -20.20
C ASN A 284 14.16 3.55 -21.16
N PRO A 285 13.95 4.05 -22.39
CA PRO A 285 12.95 3.51 -23.32
C PRO A 285 13.21 2.05 -23.72
N ASP A 286 14.45 1.57 -23.62
CA ASP A 286 14.82 0.21 -23.98
C ASP A 286 14.60 -0.80 -22.84
N ASN A 287 14.40 -0.33 -21.60
CA ASN A 287 14.28 -1.19 -20.42
C ASN A 287 13.45 -0.55 -19.29
N MET A 288 12.32 0.07 -19.64
CA MET A 288 11.38 0.66 -18.69
C MET A 288 10.79 -0.44 -17.82
N GLY A 289 10.80 -0.24 -16.50
CA GLY A 289 10.24 -1.20 -15.56
C GLY A 289 11.19 -2.28 -15.07
N MET A 290 12.42 -2.40 -15.59
CA MET A 290 13.43 -3.33 -15.03
C MET A 290 14.57 -2.62 -14.30
N ASN A 291 14.54 -1.29 -14.25
CA ASN A 291 15.45 -0.50 -13.43
C ASN A 291 14.66 0.54 -12.65
N ILE A 292 15.26 0.99 -11.54
CA ILE A 292 14.71 2.03 -10.69
C ILE A 292 15.73 3.13 -10.43
N ASP A 293 15.23 4.36 -10.33
CA ASP A 293 15.96 5.49 -9.78
C ASP A 293 15.52 5.64 -8.31
N ILE A 294 16.50 5.77 -7.42
CA ILE A 294 16.28 6.03 -6.01
C ILE A 294 17.09 7.27 -5.61
N GLU A 295 16.38 8.33 -5.25
CA GLU A 295 16.94 9.61 -4.79
C GLU A 295 16.69 9.75 -3.28
N LYS A 296 17.75 10.11 -2.55
CA LYS A 296 17.76 10.35 -1.10
C LYS A 296 18.26 11.76 -0.82
#